data_AF-A0A8J6VEW4-F1
#
_entry.id   AF-A0A8J6VEW4-F1
#
_cell.length_a   1.000
_cell.length_b   1.000
_cell.length_c   1.000
_cell.angle_alpha   90.00
_cell.angle_beta   90.00
_cell.angle_gamma   90.00
#
_symmetry.space_group_name_H-M   'P 1'
#
loop_
_entity.id
_entity.type
_entity.pdbx_description
1 polymer ?
#
loop_
_entity_poly.entity_id
_entity_poly.type
_entity_poly.pdbx_seq_one_letter_code
_entity_poly.pdbx_strand_id
1 'polypeptide(L)'
;MGVKPVQQLFKVIEEIFTKPPIKFEAEKHSLKAWAMYCLRDKGFKVVYAEKADFAVEPKNGEKIYFKVTNSLDDLDNKLAWIVWDNSTNSAKVIAPQQ
;
A
#
# COMPACT_ATOMS: atom_id res chain seq x y z
N MET A 1 18.19 20.95 -1.96
CA MET A 1 17.07 20.45 -1.16
C MET A 1 16.69 19.07 -1.69
N GLY A 2 17.20 18.00 -1.06
CA GLY A 2 16.94 16.63 -1.49
C GLY A 2 15.55 16.19 -1.03
N VAL A 3 14.68 15.82 -1.97
CA VAL A 3 13.45 15.09 -1.65
C VAL A 3 13.83 13.79 -0.95
N LYS A 4 13.27 13.55 0.24
CA LYS A 4 13.58 12.37 1.05
C LYS A 4 13.17 11.10 0.26
N PRO A 5 14.03 10.08 0.15
CA PRO A 5 13.79 8.86 -0.64
C PRO A 5 12.44 8.16 -0.34
N VAL A 6 11.96 8.29 0.89
CA VAL A 6 10.70 7.71 1.38
C VAL A 6 9.46 8.33 0.68
N GLN A 7 9.44 9.64 0.45
CA GLN A 7 8.30 10.31 -0.21
C GLN A 7 8.16 9.87 -1.66
N GLN A 8 9.28 9.61 -2.35
CA GLN A 8 9.25 9.12 -3.72
C GLN A 8 8.69 7.70 -3.80
N LEU A 9 9.04 6.84 -2.83
CA LEU A 9 8.53 5.47 -2.77
C LEU A 9 7.01 5.43 -2.56
N PHE A 10 6.48 6.24 -1.64
CA PHE A 10 5.03 6.32 -1.43
C PHE A 10 4.28 6.83 -2.65
N LYS A 11 4.83 7.82 -3.38
CA LYS A 11 4.25 8.27 -4.66
C LYS A 11 4.25 7.16 -5.71
N VAL A 12 5.36 6.44 -5.87
CA VAL A 12 5.43 5.31 -6.81
C VAL A 12 4.40 4.24 -6.43
N ILE A 13 4.25 3.93 -5.13
CA ILE A 13 3.24 2.97 -4.67
C ILE A 13 1.82 3.48 -4.92
N GLU A 14 1.54 4.76 -4.67
CA GLU A 14 0.24 5.37 -4.95
C GLU A 14 -0.12 5.31 -6.44
N GLU A 15 0.83 5.59 -7.34
CA GLU A 15 0.62 5.47 -8.79
C GLU A 15 0.14 4.08 -9.22
N ILE A 16 0.66 3.01 -8.58
CA ILE A 16 0.24 1.63 -8.85
C ILE A 16 -1.25 1.45 -8.55
N PHE A 17 -1.74 2.07 -7.48
CA PHE A 17 -3.13 1.95 -7.06
C PHE A 17 -4.08 2.88 -7.83
N THR A 18 -3.57 3.95 -8.44
CA THR A 18 -4.35 4.75 -9.40
C THR A 18 -4.54 4.05 -10.75
N LYS A 19 -3.60 3.17 -11.14
CA LYS A 19 -3.65 2.40 -12.39
C LYS A 19 -3.26 0.94 -12.12
N PRO A 20 -4.11 0.21 -11.38
CA PRO A 20 -3.76 -1.14 -10.96
C PRO A 20 -3.79 -2.10 -12.15
N PRO A 21 -2.93 -3.13 -12.17
CA PRO A 21 -2.91 -4.13 -13.24
C PRO A 21 -4.24 -4.88 -13.37
N ILE A 22 -4.99 -5.00 -12.27
CA ILE A 22 -6.36 -5.50 -12.23
C ILE A 22 -7.21 -4.62 -11.31
N LYS A 23 -8.49 -4.46 -11.63
CA LYS A 23 -9.44 -3.76 -10.75
C LYS A 23 -9.64 -4.56 -9.45
N PHE A 24 -9.87 -3.84 -8.36
CA PHE A 24 -10.29 -4.48 -7.12
C PHE A 24 -11.75 -4.91 -7.22
N GLU A 25 -12.02 -6.17 -6.90
CA GLU A 25 -13.35 -6.77 -6.88
C GLU A 25 -13.47 -7.56 -5.58
N ALA A 26 -14.17 -6.99 -4.59
CA ALA A 26 -14.27 -7.55 -3.24
C ALA A 26 -14.87 -8.96 -3.19
N GLU A 27 -15.69 -9.33 -4.17
CA GLU A 27 -16.27 -10.67 -4.30
C GLU A 27 -15.27 -11.73 -4.77
N LYS A 28 -14.18 -11.30 -5.45
CA LYS A 28 -13.19 -12.21 -6.04
C LYS A 28 -11.93 -12.36 -5.19
N HIS A 29 -11.55 -11.32 -4.46
CA HIS A 29 -10.31 -11.31 -3.69
C HIS A 29 -10.37 -10.35 -2.51
N SER A 30 -9.65 -10.68 -1.44
CA SER A 30 -9.48 -9.75 -0.32
C SER A 30 -8.65 -8.54 -0.74
N LEU A 31 -8.89 -7.39 -0.10
CA LEU A 31 -8.12 -6.16 -0.36
C LEU A 31 -6.61 -6.38 -0.17
N LYS A 32 -6.25 -7.18 0.83
CA LYS A 32 -4.87 -7.60 1.09
C LYS A 32 -4.27 -8.34 -0.10
N ALA A 33 -4.95 -9.38 -0.57
CA ALA A 33 -4.45 -10.20 -1.67
C ALA A 33 -4.28 -9.37 -2.95
N TRP A 34 -5.26 -8.51 -3.25
CA TRP A 34 -5.19 -7.58 -4.39
C TRP A 34 -4.04 -6.58 -4.27
N ALA A 35 -3.86 -5.96 -3.10
CA ALA A 35 -2.79 -5.00 -2.89
C ALA A 35 -1.40 -5.65 -3.05
N MET A 36 -1.21 -6.84 -2.46
CA MET A 36 0.02 -7.60 -2.60
C MET A 36 0.28 -8.01 -4.06
N TYR A 37 -0.76 -8.39 -4.81
CA TYR A 37 -0.64 -8.69 -6.25
C TYR A 37 -0.18 -7.47 -7.04
N CYS A 38 -0.86 -6.32 -6.88
CA CYS A 38 -0.53 -5.10 -7.61
C CYS A 38 0.93 -4.66 -7.38
N LEU A 39 1.41 -4.78 -6.15
CA LEU A 39 2.81 -4.47 -5.81
C LEU A 39 3.80 -5.47 -6.45
N ARG A 40 3.50 -6.76 -6.38
CA ARG A 40 4.36 -7.82 -6.96
C ARG A 40 4.45 -7.72 -8.49
N ASP A 41 3.33 -7.44 -9.14
CA ASP A 41 3.26 -7.21 -10.60
C ASP A 41 4.21 -6.08 -11.03
N LYS A 42 4.38 -5.06 -10.18
CA LYS A 42 5.29 -3.92 -10.41
C LYS A 42 6.72 -4.17 -9.93
N GLY A 43 7.04 -5.40 -9.53
CA GLY A 43 8.39 -5.83 -9.16
C GLY A 43 8.78 -5.52 -7.71
N PHE A 44 7.84 -5.12 -6.84
CA PHE A 44 8.12 -4.96 -5.41
C PHE A 44 8.26 -6.32 -4.72
N LYS A 45 9.26 -6.44 -3.85
CA LYS A 45 9.39 -7.59 -2.95
C LYS A 45 8.41 -7.41 -1.79
N VAL A 46 7.34 -8.22 -1.79
CA VAL A 46 6.29 -8.21 -0.77
C VAL A 46 6.38 -9.45 0.11
N VAL A 47 6.57 -9.24 1.41
CA VAL A 47 6.71 -10.30 2.43
C VAL A 47 5.59 -10.24 3.47
N TYR A 48 5.30 -11.36 4.12
CA TYR A 48 4.36 -11.40 5.24
C TYR A 48 4.96 -10.72 6.49
N ALA A 49 4.10 -10.16 7.33
CA ALA A 49 4.46 -9.50 8.58
C ALA A 49 3.49 -9.91 9.70
N GLU A 50 3.97 -9.94 10.94
CA GLU A 50 3.13 -10.31 12.10
C GLU A 50 2.26 -9.17 12.62
N LYS A 51 2.77 -7.93 12.56
CA LYS A 51 2.13 -6.72 13.12
C LYS A 51 1.45 -5.83 12.07
N ALA A 52 1.42 -6.29 10.83
CA ALA A 52 0.85 -5.58 9.69
C ALA A 52 0.30 -6.61 8.69
N ASP A 53 -0.42 -6.18 7.66
CA ASP A 53 -0.92 -7.12 6.66
C ASP A 53 0.23 -7.71 5.83
N PHE A 54 1.19 -6.87 5.46
CA PHE A 54 2.41 -7.25 4.77
C PHE A 54 3.48 -6.16 4.91
N ALA A 55 4.67 -6.43 4.41
CA ALA A 55 5.72 -5.44 4.26
C ALA A 55 6.28 -5.42 2.83
N VAL A 56 6.71 -4.24 2.40
CA VAL A 56 7.46 -4.03 1.16
C VAL A 56 8.94 -3.86 1.52
N GLU A 57 9.79 -4.63 0.87
CA GLU A 57 11.25 -4.54 1.00
C GLU A 57 11.83 -3.80 -0.22
N PRO A 58 12.11 -2.49 -0.12
CA PRO A 58 12.83 -1.79 -1.17
C PRO A 58 14.26 -2.36 -1.29
N LYS A 59 14.81 -2.36 -2.51
CA LYS A 59 16.14 -2.95 -2.78
C LYS A 59 17.24 -2.41 -1.85
N ASN A 60 17.19 -1.12 -1.52
CA ASN A 60 18.19 -0.42 -0.69
C ASN A 60 17.52 0.44 0.40
N GLY A 61 16.70 -0.15 1.27
CA GLY A 61 16.06 0.62 2.35
C GLY A 61 15.40 -0.23 3.42
N GLU A 62 14.80 0.45 4.38
CA GLU A 62 14.05 -0.19 5.47
C GLU A 62 12.73 -0.78 4.96
N LYS A 63 12.28 -1.86 5.61
CA LYS A 63 10.97 -2.44 5.32
C LYS A 63 9.88 -1.44 5.66
N ILE A 64 8.90 -1.32 4.77
CA ILE A 64 7.71 -0.51 5.03
C ILE A 64 6.56 -1.47 5.29
N TYR A 65 5.96 -1.34 6.47
CA TYR A 65 4.83 -2.15 6.90
C TYR A 65 3.52 -1.50 6.48
N PHE A 66 2.70 -2.27 5.78
CA PHE A 66 1.40 -1.82 5.27
C PHE A 66 0.27 -2.57 5.96
N LYS A 67 -0.77 -1.82 6.33
CA LYS A 67 -2.11 -2.35 6.58
C LYS A 67 -3.04 -1.94 5.45
N VAL A 68 -4.09 -2.72 5.25
CA VAL A 68 -5.15 -2.42 4.28
C VAL A 68 -6.48 -2.24 5.00
N THR A 69 -7.32 -1.35 4.48
CA THR A 69 -8.65 -1.09 5.06
C THR A 69 -9.58 -0.52 4.00
N ASN A 70 -10.88 -0.68 4.21
CA ASN A 70 -11.95 -0.03 3.45
C ASN A 70 -12.63 1.11 4.24
N SER A 71 -12.06 1.49 5.39
CA SER A 71 -12.50 2.60 6.23
C SER A 71 -11.33 3.55 6.52
N LEU A 72 -11.63 4.84 6.65
CA LEU A 72 -10.69 5.88 7.04
C LEU A 72 -10.66 6.12 8.57
N ASP A 73 -11.42 5.34 9.33
CA ASP A 73 -11.58 5.52 10.77
C ASP A 73 -10.42 4.87 11.55
N ASP A 74 -9.97 5.54 12.62
CA ASP A 74 -8.99 5.05 13.60
C ASP A 74 -7.68 4.48 13.00
N LEU A 75 -7.18 5.11 11.93
CA LEU A 75 -5.91 4.73 11.32
C LEU A 75 -4.73 5.03 12.25
N ASP A 76 -3.96 4.01 12.59
CA ASP A 76 -2.68 4.16 13.31
C ASP A 76 -1.69 4.93 12.44
N ASN A 77 -1.35 6.15 12.85
CA ASN A 77 -0.46 7.05 12.12
C ASN A 77 1.00 6.59 12.07
N LYS A 78 1.38 5.56 12.83
CA LYS A 78 2.72 4.95 12.80
C LYS A 78 2.89 3.92 11.68
N LEU A 79 1.81 3.53 11.02
CA LEU A 79 1.80 2.53 9.95
C LEU A 79 1.50 3.17 8.60
N ALA A 80 1.99 2.53 7.54
CA ALA A 80 1.52 2.85 6.20
C ALA A 80 0.18 2.16 5.93
N TRP A 81 -0.70 2.83 5.19
CA TRP A 81 -2.02 2.30 4.86
C TRP A 81 -2.27 2.32 3.37
N ILE A 82 -2.95 1.28 2.88
CA ILE A 82 -3.66 1.30 1.60
C ILE A 82 -5.15 1.28 1.92
N VAL A 83 -5.80 2.40 1.66
CA VAL A 83 -7.22 2.59 1.96
C VAL A 83 -8.01 2.47 0.67
N TRP A 84 -8.88 1.47 0.58
CA TRP A 84 -9.85 1.35 -0.49
C TRP A 84 -11.08 2.19 -0.21
N ASP A 85 -11.41 3.09 -1.12
CA ASP A 85 -12.60 3.92 -1.08
C ASP A 85 -13.65 3.36 -2.04
N ASN A 86 -14.70 2.76 -1.47
CA ASN A 86 -15.81 2.19 -2.23
C ASN A 86 -16.63 3.25 -2.97
N SER A 87 -16.63 4.51 -2.52
CA SER A 87 -17.39 5.58 -3.18
C SER A 87 -16.74 6.02 -4.50
N THR A 88 -15.40 6.04 -4.53
CA THR A 88 -14.63 6.43 -5.71
C THR A 88 -14.10 5.24 -6.50
N ASN A 89 -14.29 4.01 -6.01
CA ASN A 89 -13.68 2.79 -6.53
C ASN A 89 -12.17 2.95 -6.77
N SER A 90 -11.49 3.53 -5.78
CA SER A 90 -10.06 3.83 -5.86
C SER A 90 -9.36 3.52 -4.55
N ALA A 91 -8.05 3.26 -4.62
CA ALA A 91 -7.21 3.12 -3.44
C ALA A 91 -6.32 4.35 -3.26
N LYS A 92 -6.15 4.77 -2.01
CA LYS A 92 -5.21 5.81 -1.59
C LYS A 92 -4.13 5.20 -0.72
N VAL A 93 -2.93 5.78 -0.80
CA VAL A 93 -1.79 5.35 0.00
C VAL A 93 -1.48 6.44 1.02
N ILE A 94 -1.50 6.07 2.29
CA ILE A 94 -1.20 6.99 3.40
C ILE A 94 0.15 6.58 3.98
N ALA A 95 1.10 7.50 3.93
CA ALA A 95 2.40 7.33 4.58
C ALA A 95 2.26 7.54 6.10
N PRO A 96 3.07 6.84 6.92
CA PRO A 96 3.11 7.09 8.36
C PRO A 96 3.58 8.52 8.64
N GLN A 97 3.02 9.15 9.66
CA GLN A 97 3.45 10.46 10.14
C GLN A 97 4.63 10.25 11.10
N GLN A 98 5.81 10.74 10.70
CA GLN A 98 7.02 10.73 11.54
C GLN A 98 7.09 11.97 12.42
#